data_AF-A0A8J3E7S8-F1
#
_entry.id   AF-A0A8J3E7S8-F1
#
_cell.length_a   1.000
_cell.length_b   1.000
_cell.length_c   1.000
_cell.angle_alpha   90.00
_cell.angle_beta   90.00
_cell.angle_gamma   90.00
#
_symmetry.space_group_name_H-M   'P 1'
#
loop_
_entity.id
_entity.type
_entity.pdbx_description
1 polymer ?
#
loop_
_entity_poly.entity_id
_entity_poly.type
_entity_poly.pdbx_seq_one_letter_code
_entity_poly.pdbx_strand_id
1 'polypeptide(L)'
;MPQTLARAMTETSAGLAQTARTVTETVTAAGTVIGHRVTLGAQAVGDPLNADHHAEFSRMTTEKVTAFSDASNAMLDELRDINREVMTFLAQQTVGAAQAAFELGAATTPAAIFAAHQRFLMESWARGSAHAFKLAALSSTVSAQVLAPVHSTATANAKRLDKALRKKR
;
A
#
# COMPACT_ATOMS: atom_id res chain seq x y z
N MET A 1 23.22 -11.51 3.27
CA MET A 1 23.40 -10.05 3.07
C MET A 1 23.13 -9.62 1.62
N PRO A 2 23.87 -10.08 0.59
CA PRO A 2 23.64 -9.58 -0.78
C PRO A 2 22.28 -10.00 -1.36
N GLN A 3 21.81 -11.21 -1.05
CA GLN A 3 20.52 -11.72 -1.57
C GLN A 3 19.29 -11.01 -0.98
N THR A 4 19.33 -10.61 0.29
CA THR A 4 18.24 -9.89 0.97
C THR A 4 18.10 -8.46 0.48
N LEU A 5 19.24 -7.79 0.23
CA LEU A 5 19.27 -6.45 -0.36
C LEU A 5 18.74 -6.46 -1.79
N ALA A 6 19.28 -7.36 -2.64
CA ALA A 6 18.86 -7.46 -4.04
C ALA A 6 17.35 -7.69 -4.15
N ARG A 7 16.82 -8.62 -3.33
CA ARG A 7 15.39 -8.89 -3.27
C ARG A 7 14.58 -7.66 -2.87
N ALA A 8 14.97 -6.96 -1.80
CA ALA A 8 14.26 -5.76 -1.36
C ALA A 8 14.28 -4.65 -2.41
N MET A 9 15.39 -4.46 -3.13
CA MET A 9 15.47 -3.51 -4.24
C MET A 9 14.53 -3.89 -5.39
N THR A 10 14.47 -5.18 -5.75
CA THR A 10 13.52 -5.68 -6.75
C THR A 10 12.08 -5.49 -6.32
N GLU A 11 11.73 -5.81 -5.07
CA GLU A 11 10.39 -5.62 -4.51
C GLU A 11 10.00 -4.13 -4.50
N THR A 12 10.91 -3.25 -4.08
CA THR A 12 10.69 -1.79 -4.05
C THR A 12 10.45 -1.24 -5.46
N SER A 13 11.29 -1.61 -6.43
CA SER A 13 11.13 -1.15 -7.82
C SER A 13 9.85 -1.67 -8.47
N ALA A 14 9.48 -2.93 -8.19
CA ALA A 14 8.21 -3.50 -8.64
C ALA A 14 7.01 -2.78 -8.02
N GLY A 15 7.07 -2.44 -6.73
CA GLY A 15 6.02 -1.69 -6.03
C GLY A 15 5.80 -0.29 -6.62
N LEU A 16 6.89 0.42 -6.91
CA LEU A 16 6.83 1.72 -7.58
C LEU A 16 6.25 1.64 -8.99
N ALA A 17 6.69 0.65 -9.79
CA ALA A 17 6.17 0.43 -11.13
C ALA A 17 4.66 0.08 -11.11
N GLN A 18 4.22 -0.73 -10.14
CA GLN A 18 2.82 -1.04 -9.95
C GLN A 18 2.01 0.21 -9.58
N THR A 19 2.51 1.03 -8.66
CA THR A 19 1.88 2.30 -8.27
C THR A 19 1.70 3.21 -9.49
N ALA A 20 2.75 3.38 -10.30
CA ALA A 20 2.70 4.22 -11.49
C ALA A 20 1.62 3.74 -12.47
N ARG A 21 1.54 2.43 -12.74
CA ARG A 21 0.49 1.85 -13.59
C ARG A 21 -0.91 2.10 -13.04
N THR A 22 -1.15 1.77 -11.77
CA THR A 22 -2.46 1.98 -11.13
C THR A 22 -2.89 3.44 -11.18
N VAL A 23 -1.96 4.38 -10.95
CA VAL A 23 -2.23 5.82 -11.06
C VAL A 23 -2.63 6.21 -12.48
N THR A 24 -1.86 5.79 -13.50
CA THR A 24 -2.16 6.10 -14.90
C THR A 24 -3.54 5.56 -15.30
N GLU A 25 -3.83 4.29 -15.01
CA GLU A 25 -5.12 3.67 -15.34
C GLU A 25 -6.28 4.38 -14.61
N THR A 26 -6.08 4.75 -13.35
CA THR A 26 -7.09 5.50 -12.56
C THR A 26 -7.37 6.85 -13.19
N VAL A 27 -6.34 7.61 -13.57
CA VAL A 27 -6.49 8.94 -14.18
C VAL A 27 -7.23 8.83 -15.52
N THR A 28 -6.87 7.87 -16.36
CA THR A 28 -7.56 7.64 -17.63
C THR A 28 -9.02 7.29 -17.42
N ALA A 29 -9.33 6.35 -16.52
CA ALA A 29 -10.71 5.96 -16.22
C ALA A 29 -11.52 7.10 -15.60
N ALA A 30 -10.91 7.88 -14.71
CA ALA A 30 -11.53 9.06 -14.12
C ALA A 30 -11.89 10.10 -15.19
N GLY A 31 -11.05 10.29 -16.21
CA GLY A 31 -11.34 11.15 -17.36
C GLY A 31 -12.65 10.77 -18.07
N THR A 32 -12.85 9.49 -18.37
CA THR A 32 -14.11 8.97 -18.97
C THR A 32 -15.30 9.23 -18.06
N VAL A 33 -15.17 8.94 -16.75
CA VAL A 33 -16.25 9.14 -15.78
C VAL A 33 -16.62 10.61 -15.63
N ILE A 34 -15.63 11.50 -15.55
CA ILE A 34 -15.83 12.96 -15.43
C ILE A 34 -16.53 13.48 -16.69
N GLY A 35 -16.05 13.11 -17.88
CA GLY A 35 -16.67 13.54 -19.14
C GLY A 35 -18.16 13.19 -19.19
N HIS A 36 -18.51 11.95 -18.87
CA HIS A 36 -19.91 11.53 -18.83
C HIS A 36 -20.73 12.28 -17.76
N ARG A 37 -20.17 12.52 -16.57
CA ARG A 37 -20.87 13.20 -15.47
C ARG A 37 -21.04 14.70 -15.72
N VAL A 38 -20.12 15.33 -16.45
CA VAL A 38 -20.28 16.71 -16.94
C VAL A 38 -21.46 16.80 -17.91
N THR A 39 -21.56 15.86 -18.86
CA THR A 39 -22.71 15.80 -19.78
C THR A 39 -24.01 15.53 -19.04
N LEU A 40 -24.02 14.62 -18.06
CA LEU A 40 -25.19 14.35 -17.21
C LEU A 40 -25.60 15.59 -16.43
N GLY A 41 -24.65 16.31 -15.82
CA GLY A 41 -24.91 17.55 -15.09
C GLY A 41 -25.52 18.64 -15.98
N ALA A 42 -25.01 18.79 -17.21
CA ALA A 42 -25.57 19.72 -18.19
C ALA A 42 -27.02 19.34 -18.57
N GLN A 43 -27.30 18.04 -18.75
CA GLN A 43 -28.66 17.53 -19.04
C GLN A 43 -29.60 17.76 -17.86
N ALA A 44 -29.14 17.57 -16.62
CA ALA A 44 -29.93 17.77 -15.41
C ALA A 44 -30.27 19.25 -15.14
N VAL A 45 -29.51 20.22 -15.67
CA VAL A 45 -29.88 21.64 -15.62
C VAL A 45 -31.09 21.94 -16.50
N GLY A 46 -31.17 21.30 -17.68
CA GLY A 46 -32.31 21.46 -18.60
C GLY A 46 -33.56 20.68 -18.18
N ASP A 47 -33.38 19.55 -17.49
CA ASP A 47 -34.47 18.70 -16.97
C ASP A 47 -34.10 18.16 -15.57
N PRO A 48 -34.36 18.95 -14.52
CA PRO A 48 -33.98 18.60 -13.15
C PRO A 48 -34.82 17.48 -12.53
N LEU A 49 -36.07 17.32 -12.96
CA LEU A 49 -37.03 16.37 -12.36
C LEU A 49 -36.92 14.96 -12.94
N ASN A 50 -36.01 14.74 -13.88
CA ASN A 50 -35.79 13.44 -14.46
C ASN A 50 -35.29 12.44 -13.39
N ALA A 51 -36.10 11.42 -13.12
CA ALA A 51 -35.80 10.40 -12.11
C ALA A 51 -34.48 9.67 -12.37
N ASP A 52 -34.08 9.52 -13.64
CA ASP A 52 -32.82 8.86 -14.02
C ASP A 52 -31.60 9.68 -13.57
N HIS A 53 -31.69 11.02 -13.62
CA HIS A 53 -30.61 11.90 -13.16
C HIS A 53 -30.43 11.80 -11.64
N HIS A 54 -31.53 11.83 -10.88
CA HIS A 54 -31.50 11.67 -9.43
C HIS A 54 -30.95 10.31 -8.99
N ALA A 55 -31.36 9.22 -9.66
CA ALA A 55 -30.87 7.88 -9.37
C ALA A 55 -29.35 7.77 -9.63
N GLU A 56 -28.85 8.36 -10.71
CA GLU A 56 -27.42 8.35 -11.02
C GLU A 56 -26.62 9.20 -10.01
N PHE A 57 -27.09 10.39 -9.60
CA PHE A 57 -26.40 11.19 -8.58
C PHE A 57 -26.35 10.52 -7.19
N SER A 58 -27.44 9.87 -6.78
CA SER A 58 -27.48 9.08 -5.54
C SER A 58 -26.44 7.96 -5.58
N ARG A 59 -26.42 7.20 -6.68
CA ARG A 59 -25.46 6.13 -6.93
C ARG A 59 -24.01 6.63 -6.92
N MET A 60 -23.73 7.80 -7.52
CA MET A 60 -22.39 8.40 -7.51
C MET A 60 -21.87 8.67 -6.10
N THR A 61 -22.76 9.04 -5.17
CA THR A 61 -22.40 9.33 -3.78
C THR A 61 -22.06 8.03 -3.05
N THR A 62 -22.89 6.99 -3.20
CA THR A 62 -22.60 5.66 -2.64
C THR A 62 -21.27 5.11 -3.15
N GLU A 63 -21.00 5.20 -4.46
CA GLU A 63 -19.73 4.75 -5.05
C GLU A 63 -18.51 5.45 -4.42
N LYS A 64 -18.59 6.76 -4.15
CA LYS A 64 -17.49 7.51 -3.51
C LYS A 64 -17.28 7.08 -2.06
N VAL A 65 -18.37 6.90 -1.30
CA VAL A 65 -18.31 6.48 0.11
C VAL A 65 -17.74 5.07 0.22
N THR A 66 -18.20 4.14 -0.62
CA THR A 66 -17.68 2.77 -0.66
C THR A 66 -16.19 2.75 -1.02
N ALA A 67 -15.79 3.42 -2.11
CA ALA A 67 -14.39 3.47 -2.50
C ALA A 67 -13.47 4.10 -1.42
N PHE A 68 -13.96 5.12 -0.72
CA PHE A 68 -13.24 5.74 0.39
C PHE A 68 -13.11 4.80 1.60
N SER A 69 -14.20 4.11 1.95
CA SER A 69 -14.20 3.12 3.04
C SER A 69 -13.24 1.96 2.75
N ASP A 70 -13.27 1.44 1.53
CA ASP A 70 -12.40 0.34 1.10
C ASP A 70 -10.93 0.79 1.07
N ALA A 71 -10.64 2.01 0.59
CA ALA A 71 -9.29 2.58 0.61
C ALA A 71 -8.79 2.78 2.05
N SER A 72 -9.68 3.17 2.97
CA SER A 72 -9.36 3.31 4.40
C SER A 72 -9.04 1.96 5.03
N ASN A 73 -9.79 0.90 4.70
CA ASN A 73 -9.52 -0.46 5.15
C ASN A 73 -8.17 -0.97 4.62
N ALA A 74 -7.88 -0.74 3.33
CA ALA A 74 -6.59 -1.10 2.73
C ALA A 74 -5.42 -0.38 3.42
N MET A 75 -5.58 0.90 3.78
CA MET A 75 -4.58 1.65 4.56
C MET A 75 -4.36 1.04 5.95
N LEU A 76 -5.44 0.63 6.63
CA LEU A 76 -5.32 -0.01 7.95
C LEU A 76 -4.60 -1.36 7.87
N ASP A 77 -4.83 -2.15 6.82
CA ASP A 77 -4.15 -3.43 6.62
C ASP A 77 -2.65 -3.24 6.37
N GLU A 78 -2.26 -2.25 5.57
CA GLU A 78 -0.86 -1.91 5.36
C GLU A 78 -0.18 -1.40 6.65
N LEU A 79 -0.86 -0.58 7.44
CA LEU A 79 -0.37 -0.15 8.76
C LEU A 79 -0.18 -1.34 9.71
N ARG A 80 -1.05 -2.35 9.64
CA ARG A 80 -0.89 -3.59 10.43
C ARG A 80 0.34 -4.38 9.98
N ASP A 81 0.63 -4.43 8.69
CA ASP A 81 1.81 -5.13 8.17
C ASP A 81 3.11 -4.41 8.55
N ILE A 82 3.15 -3.09 8.48
CA ILE A 82 4.27 -2.27 9.01
C ILE A 82 4.44 -2.52 10.51
N ASN A 83 3.35 -2.48 11.29
CA ASN A 83 3.40 -2.71 12.72
C ASN A 83 3.93 -4.12 13.06
N ARG A 84 3.46 -5.15 12.35
CA ARG A 84 3.92 -6.54 12.51
C ARG A 84 5.41 -6.66 12.24
N GLU A 85 5.91 -6.00 11.21
CA GLU A 85 7.34 -5.99 10.90
C GLU A 85 8.18 -5.31 11.99
N VAL A 86 7.73 -4.17 12.51
CA VAL A 86 8.37 -3.49 13.66
C VAL A 86 8.41 -4.40 14.89
N MET A 87 7.29 -5.05 15.23
CA MET A 87 7.23 -5.96 16.38
C MET A 87 8.14 -7.17 16.19
N THR A 88 8.23 -7.70 14.97
CA THR A 88 9.13 -8.81 14.63
C THR A 88 10.59 -8.41 14.85
N PHE A 89 10.97 -7.23 14.37
CA PHE A 89 12.32 -6.70 14.58
C PHE A 89 12.65 -6.50 16.07
N LEU A 90 11.74 -5.89 16.83
CA LEU A 90 11.92 -5.68 18.27
C LEU A 90 12.09 -6.99 19.03
N ALA A 91 11.28 -8.01 18.71
CA ALA A 91 11.41 -9.34 19.31
C ALA A 91 12.79 -9.97 18.99
N GLN A 92 13.23 -9.90 17.73
CA GLN A 92 14.53 -10.43 17.31
C GLN A 92 15.71 -9.70 17.97
N GLN A 93 15.64 -8.37 18.10
CA GLN A 93 16.67 -7.60 18.82
C GLN A 93 16.70 -7.94 20.30
N THR A 94 15.53 -8.10 20.93
CA THR A 94 15.43 -8.47 22.35
C THR A 94 16.05 -9.84 22.61
N VAL A 95 15.74 -10.83 21.77
CA VAL A 95 16.35 -12.17 21.86
C VAL A 95 17.86 -12.10 21.66
N GLY A 96 18.33 -11.37 20.64
CA GLY A 96 19.77 -11.22 20.37
C GLY A 96 20.51 -10.51 21.51
N ALA A 97 19.91 -9.50 22.11
CA ALA A 97 20.47 -8.80 23.27
C ALA A 97 20.52 -9.70 24.51
N ALA A 98 19.46 -10.47 24.76
CA ALA A 98 19.44 -11.44 25.87
C ALA A 98 20.53 -12.51 25.69
N GLN A 99 20.68 -13.06 24.48
CA GLN A 99 21.74 -14.03 24.16
C GLN A 99 23.13 -13.43 24.40
N ALA A 100 23.39 -12.22 23.93
CA ALA A 100 24.65 -11.53 24.16
C ALA A 100 24.93 -11.30 25.66
N ALA A 101 23.90 -10.96 26.44
CA ALA A 101 24.03 -10.80 27.89
C ALA A 101 24.39 -12.13 28.58
N PHE A 102 23.78 -13.25 28.18
CA PHE A 102 24.15 -14.58 28.69
C PHE A 102 25.57 -14.98 28.30
N GLU A 103 25.98 -14.76 27.05
CA GLU A 103 27.34 -15.04 26.59
C GLU A 103 28.38 -14.23 27.36
N LEU A 104 28.11 -12.94 27.61
CA LEU A 104 28.97 -12.08 28.41
C LEU A 104 29.03 -12.54 29.87
N GLY A 105 27.90 -12.95 30.46
CA GLY A 105 27.85 -13.47 31.83
C GLY A 105 28.59 -14.80 32.01
N ALA A 106 28.65 -15.63 30.96
CA ALA A 106 29.36 -16.91 30.95
C ALA A 106 30.85 -16.78 30.56
N ALA A 107 31.29 -15.62 30.07
CA ALA A 107 32.65 -15.44 29.56
C ALA A 107 33.66 -15.30 30.71
N THR A 108 34.67 -16.17 30.72
CA THR A 108 35.75 -16.17 31.73
C THR A 108 37.06 -15.58 31.22
N THR A 109 37.12 -15.20 29.93
CA THR A 109 38.33 -14.64 29.31
C THR A 109 38.02 -13.36 28.54
N PRO A 110 38.99 -12.42 28.45
CA PRO A 110 38.83 -11.22 27.62
C PRO A 110 38.53 -11.52 26.15
N ALA A 111 39.10 -12.60 25.61
CA ALA A 111 38.84 -13.03 24.23
C ALA A 111 37.38 -13.46 24.02
N ALA A 112 36.78 -14.18 24.99
CA ALA A 112 35.37 -14.57 24.93
C ALA A 112 34.43 -13.36 25.02
N ILE A 113 34.74 -12.39 25.88
CA ILE A 113 33.99 -11.12 25.98
C ILE A 113 34.01 -10.36 24.65
N PHE A 114 35.17 -10.24 24.03
CA PHE A 114 35.31 -9.55 22.74
C PHE A 114 34.55 -10.27 21.63
N ALA A 115 34.62 -11.60 21.58
CA ALA A 115 33.90 -12.40 20.59
C ALA A 115 32.37 -12.27 20.73
N ALA A 116 31.84 -12.28 21.96
CA ALA A 116 30.41 -12.06 22.22
C ALA A 116 29.95 -10.67 21.75
N HIS A 117 30.73 -9.63 22.06
CA HIS A 117 30.46 -8.26 21.60
C HIS A 117 30.46 -8.16 20.07
N GLN A 118 31.49 -8.70 19.41
CA GLN A 118 31.62 -8.63 17.96
C GLN A 118 30.46 -9.37 17.27
N ARG A 119 30.08 -10.54 17.78
CA ARG A 119 28.93 -11.31 17.26
C ARG A 119 27.64 -10.53 17.38
N PHE A 120 27.35 -10.00 18.57
CA PHE A 120 26.16 -9.18 18.80
C PHE A 120 26.10 -7.99 17.85
N LEU A 121 27.19 -7.23 17.69
CA LEU A 121 27.22 -6.08 16.79
C LEU A 121 26.95 -6.47 15.34
N MET A 122 27.60 -7.52 14.85
CA MET A 122 27.44 -7.98 13.46
C MET A 122 26.01 -8.47 13.21
N GLU A 123 25.43 -9.22 14.13
CA GLU A 123 24.06 -9.73 13.99
C GLU A 123 23.00 -8.64 14.19
N SER A 124 23.23 -7.68 15.09
CA SER A 124 22.32 -6.56 15.30
C SER A 124 22.32 -5.64 14.08
N TRP A 125 23.49 -5.38 13.49
CA TRP A 125 23.62 -4.67 12.21
C TRP A 125 22.90 -5.42 11.07
N ALA A 126 23.14 -6.73 10.97
CA ALA A 126 22.49 -7.61 10.02
C ALA A 126 20.96 -7.50 10.07
N ARG A 127 20.38 -7.70 11.26
CA ARG A 127 18.93 -7.58 11.51
C ARG A 127 18.42 -6.16 11.23
N GLY A 128 19.14 -5.13 11.65
CA GLY A 128 18.77 -3.73 11.42
C GLY A 128 18.69 -3.36 9.95
N SER A 129 19.70 -3.77 9.17
CA SER A 129 19.68 -3.54 7.72
C SER A 129 18.55 -4.28 7.02
N ALA A 130 18.31 -5.55 7.37
CA ALA A 130 17.20 -6.34 6.82
C ALA A 130 15.83 -5.70 7.12
N HIS A 131 15.64 -5.23 8.35
CA HIS A 131 14.43 -4.52 8.77
C HIS A 131 14.22 -3.22 7.97
N ALA A 132 15.27 -2.39 7.82
CA ALA A 132 15.19 -1.16 7.05
C ALA A 132 14.79 -1.42 5.59
N PHE A 133 15.37 -2.46 4.96
CA PHE A 133 15.02 -2.84 3.59
C PHE A 133 13.59 -3.34 3.46
N LYS A 134 13.11 -4.11 4.44
CA LYS A 134 11.75 -4.63 4.43
C LYS A 134 10.71 -3.52 4.64
N LEU A 135 10.99 -2.56 5.53
CA LEU A 135 10.15 -1.36 5.69
C LEU A 135 10.12 -0.52 4.42
N ALA A 136 11.25 -0.35 3.73
CA ALA A 136 11.29 0.36 2.45
C ALA A 136 10.43 -0.36 1.38
N ALA A 137 10.50 -1.69 1.32
CA ALA A 137 9.70 -2.49 0.40
C ALA A 137 8.19 -2.36 0.69
N LEU A 138 7.76 -2.54 1.95
CA LEU A 138 6.35 -2.35 2.36
C LEU A 138 5.84 -0.95 2.01
N SER A 139 6.63 0.07 2.37
CA SER A 139 6.29 1.48 2.12
C SER A 139 6.09 1.78 0.62
N SER A 140 6.84 1.11 -0.26
CA SER A 140 6.74 1.31 -1.71
C SER A 140 5.42 0.85 -2.32
N THR A 141 4.70 -0.05 -1.64
CA THR A 141 3.43 -0.61 -2.12
C THR A 141 2.20 0.05 -1.54
N VAL A 142 2.35 0.83 -0.44
CA VAL A 142 1.24 1.52 0.27
C VAL A 142 0.36 2.28 -0.72
N SER A 143 0.95 3.11 -1.58
CA SER A 143 0.20 3.95 -2.51
C SER A 143 -0.61 3.13 -3.52
N ALA A 144 -0.06 2.04 -4.07
CA ALA A 144 -0.79 1.16 -4.99
C ALA A 144 -1.97 0.46 -4.31
N GLN A 145 -1.76 -0.05 -3.09
CA GLN A 145 -2.78 -0.80 -2.36
C GLN A 145 -3.92 0.11 -1.89
N VAL A 146 -3.60 1.28 -1.34
CA VAL A 146 -4.59 2.29 -0.92
C VAL A 146 -5.38 2.81 -2.12
N LEU A 147 -4.75 2.93 -3.30
CA LEU A 147 -5.41 3.39 -4.50
C LEU A 147 -6.23 2.29 -5.20
N ALA A 148 -6.01 1.00 -4.89
CA ALA A 148 -6.64 -0.11 -5.60
C ALA A 148 -8.19 -0.06 -5.59
N PRO A 149 -8.86 0.27 -4.46
CA PRO A 149 -10.33 0.40 -4.46
C PRO A 149 -10.85 1.56 -5.31
N VAL A 150 -10.12 2.69 -5.29
CA VAL A 150 -10.43 3.87 -6.13
C VAL A 150 -10.25 3.53 -7.60
N HIS A 151 -9.14 2.89 -7.96
CA HIS A 151 -8.86 2.39 -9.30
C HIS A 151 -9.96 1.44 -9.79
N SER A 152 -10.32 0.45 -8.98
CA SER A 152 -11.37 -0.53 -9.29
C SER A 152 -12.72 0.15 -9.55
N THR A 153 -13.11 1.10 -8.69
CA THR A 153 -14.36 1.85 -8.84
C THR A 153 -14.33 2.75 -10.07
N ALA A 154 -13.22 3.46 -10.32
CA ALA A 154 -13.05 4.32 -11.49
C ALA A 154 -13.16 3.53 -12.80
N THR A 155 -12.45 2.40 -12.91
CA THR A 155 -12.46 1.54 -14.11
C THR A 155 -13.82 0.87 -14.34
N ALA A 156 -14.45 0.35 -13.28
CA ALA A 156 -15.80 -0.22 -13.36
C ALA A 156 -16.83 0.83 -13.82
N ASN A 157 -16.73 2.05 -13.29
CA ASN A 157 -17.59 3.16 -13.68
C ASN A 157 -17.37 3.58 -15.14
N ALA A 158 -16.11 3.75 -15.57
CA ALA A 158 -15.79 4.07 -16.96
C ALA A 158 -16.40 3.03 -17.91
N LYS A 159 -16.21 1.74 -17.63
CA LYS A 159 -16.77 0.64 -18.44
C LYS A 159 -18.30 0.67 -18.51
N ARG A 160 -18.97 0.91 -17.38
CA ARG A 160 -20.44 1.00 -17.34
C ARG A 160 -20.96 2.18 -18.14
N LEU A 161 -20.36 3.35 -17.96
CA LEU A 161 -20.78 4.60 -18.60
C LEU A 161 -20.53 4.54 -20.11
N ASP A 162 -19.41 3.99 -20.56
CA ASP A 162 -19.15 3.74 -21.99
C ASP A 162 -20.18 2.80 -22.60
N LYS A 163 -20.55 1.72 -21.89
CA LYS A 163 -21.62 0.81 -22.33
C LYS A 163 -22.97 1.52 -22.44
N ALA A 164 -23.29 2.40 -21.50
CA ALA A 164 -24.53 3.18 -21.52
C ALA A 164 -24.57 4.15 -22.70
N LEU A 165 -23.46 4.85 -22.99
CA LEU A 165 -23.34 5.74 -24.14
C LEU A 165 -23.50 4.99 -25.47
N ARG A 166 -22.89 3.81 -25.61
CA ARG A 166 -23.02 2.98 -26.82
C ARG A 166 -24.46 2.51 -27.05
N LYS A 167 -25.25 2.30 -26.00
CA LYS A 167 -26.66 1.88 -26.12
C LYS A 167 -27.59 3.03 -26.54
N LYS A 168 -27.17 4.29 -26.36
CA LYS A 168 -27.93 5.49 -26.75
C LYS A 168 -27.61 5.98 -28.17
N ARG A 169 -26.59 5.41 -28.83
CA ARG A 169 -26.23 5.63 -30.23
C ARG A 169 -26.93 4.63 -31.13
#